data_AF-A0A7V8WRR7-F1
#
_entry.id   AF-A0A7V8WRR7-F1
#
_cell.length_a   1.000
_cell.length_b   1.000
_cell.length_c   1.000
_cell.angle_alpha   90.00
_cell.angle_beta   90.00
_cell.angle_gamma   90.00
#
_symmetry.space_group_name_H-M   'P 1'
#
loop_
_entity.id
_entity.type
_entity.pdbx_description
1 polymer ?
#
loop_
_entity_poly.entity_id
_entity_poly.type
_entity_poly.pdbx_seq_one_letter_code
_entity_poly.pdbx_strand_id
1 'polypeptide(L)'
;PAAQTTYRYLALGHDPAPLITTLGHLLLREDGEFHSYQMLEAGIALHTELLPEEPARAHRVLVAVARYLAAHAPTSRSMLQTARIARRLARGEDLYDETA
;
A
#
# COMPACT_ATOMS: atom_id res chain seq x y z
N PRO A 1 14.93 5.48 0.38
CA PRO A 1 13.69 5.56 -0.46
C PRO A 1 13.05 4.18 -0.62
N ALA A 2 11.71 4.08 -0.79
CA ALA A 2 10.98 2.80 -0.79
C ALA A 2 11.64 1.72 -1.68
N ALA A 3 11.93 2.06 -2.94
CA ALA A 3 12.61 1.16 -3.88
C ALA A 3 13.93 0.57 -3.36
N GLN A 4 14.76 1.39 -2.71
CA GLN A 4 16.06 0.96 -2.19
C GLN A 4 15.89 0.02 -0.99
N THR A 5 14.93 0.30 -0.11
CA THR A 5 14.62 -0.56 1.04
C THR A 5 14.09 -1.91 0.56
N THR A 6 13.15 -1.91 -0.38
CA THR A 6 12.60 -3.12 -1.00
C THR A 6 13.68 -3.94 -1.70
N TYR A 7 14.53 -3.29 -2.50
CA TYR A 7 15.63 -3.98 -3.18
C TYR A 7 16.58 -4.63 -2.17
N ARG A 8 16.99 -3.91 -1.12
CA ARG A 8 17.87 -4.45 -0.09
C ARG A 8 17.24 -5.65 0.64
N TYR A 9 15.95 -5.55 0.98
CA TYR A 9 15.23 -6.64 1.64
C TYR A 9 15.24 -7.93 0.79
N LEU A 10 14.94 -7.82 -0.50
CA LEU A 10 14.92 -8.95 -1.42
C LEU A 10 16.34 -9.46 -1.76
N ALA A 11 17.32 -8.57 -1.88
CA ALA A 11 18.71 -8.92 -2.14
C ALA A 11 19.36 -9.68 -0.98
N LEU A 12 18.87 -9.49 0.25
CA LEU A 12 19.27 -10.27 1.43
C LEU A 12 18.59 -11.64 1.52
N GLY A 13 17.74 -12.01 0.55
CA GLY A 13 17.08 -13.31 0.49
C GLY A 13 15.89 -13.45 1.46
N HIS A 14 15.34 -12.35 1.97
CA HIS A 14 14.14 -12.39 2.78
C HIS A 14 12.90 -12.76 1.94
N ASP A 15 11.94 -13.41 2.59
CA ASP A 15 10.68 -13.83 1.98
C ASP A 15 9.88 -12.64 1.42
N PRO A 16 9.48 -12.63 0.14
CA PRO A 16 8.63 -11.59 -0.43
C PRO A 16 7.22 -11.48 0.21
N ALA A 17 6.67 -12.53 0.83
CA ALA A 17 5.28 -12.52 1.30
C ALA A 17 4.99 -11.46 2.41
N PRO A 18 5.83 -11.30 3.46
CA PRO A 18 5.71 -10.19 4.42
C PRO A 18 5.80 -8.80 3.79
N LEU A 19 6.64 -8.64 2.76
CA LEU A 19 6.76 -7.39 2.02
C LEU A 19 5.46 -7.09 1.25
N ILE A 20 4.92 -8.07 0.52
CA ILE A 20 3.65 -7.94 -0.22
C ILE A 20 2.51 -7.57 0.74
N THR A 21 2.46 -8.24 1.90
CA THR A 21 1.47 -7.95 2.96
C THR A 21 1.58 -6.50 3.45
N THR A 22 2.81 -6.03 3.66
CA THR A 22 3.07 -4.64 4.06
C THR A 22 2.61 -3.64 3.00
N LEU A 23 2.88 -3.90 1.71
CA LEU A 23 2.45 -3.04 0.61
C LEU A 23 0.91 -2.97 0.52
N GLY A 24 0.21 -4.09 0.71
CA GLY A 24 -1.26 -4.13 0.75
C GLY A 24 -1.83 -3.33 1.92
N HIS A 25 -1.25 -3.44 3.11
CA HIS A 25 -1.67 -2.63 4.26
C HIS A 25 -1.44 -1.13 4.05
N LEU A 26 -0.32 -0.74 3.44
CA LEU A 26 -0.05 0.67 3.15
C LEU A 26 -1.08 1.24 2.18
N LEU A 27 -1.39 0.49 1.11
CA LEU A 27 -2.37 0.89 0.11
C LEU A 27 -3.76 1.18 0.73
N LEU A 28 -4.21 0.32 1.64
CA LEU A 28 -5.49 0.50 2.35
C LEU A 28 -5.48 1.69 3.32
N ARG A 29 -4.31 2.15 3.76
CA ARG A 29 -4.18 3.23 4.75
C ARG A 29 -3.96 4.61 4.14
N GLU A 30 -3.44 4.70 2.92
CA GLU A 30 -3.05 5.96 2.29
C GLU A 30 -4.02 6.47 1.22
N ASP A 31 -5.32 6.17 1.38
CA ASP A 31 -6.39 6.54 0.44
C ASP A 31 -6.04 6.19 -1.02
N GLY A 32 -5.59 4.94 -1.25
CA GLY A 32 -5.22 4.46 -2.58
C GLY A 32 -6.34 4.67 -3.61
N GLU A 33 -5.98 5.20 -4.78
CA GLU A 33 -6.89 5.30 -5.93
C GLU A 33 -7.05 3.94 -6.62
N PHE A 34 -8.09 3.79 -7.45
CA PHE A 34 -8.38 2.56 -8.18
C PHE A 34 -7.15 1.98 -8.91
N HIS A 35 -6.36 2.83 -9.56
CA HIS A 35 -5.15 2.42 -10.27
C HIS A 35 -4.04 1.89 -9.34
N SER A 36 -4.01 2.32 -8.07
CA SER A 36 -3.05 1.81 -7.10
C SER A 36 -3.33 0.37 -6.69
N TYR A 37 -4.61 -0.02 -6.61
CA TYR A 37 -5.01 -1.42 -6.44
C TYR A 37 -4.63 -2.27 -7.64
N GLN A 38 -4.94 -1.79 -8.85
CA GLN A 38 -4.59 -2.50 -10.09
C GLN A 38 -3.07 -2.71 -10.21
N MET A 39 -2.28 -1.69 -9.89
CA MET A 39 -0.82 -1.77 -9.95
C MET A 39 -0.24 -2.76 -8.93
N LEU A 40 -0.81 -2.84 -7.73
CA LEU A 40 -0.38 -3.82 -6.73
C LEU A 40 -0.75 -5.24 -7.17
N GLU A 41 -2.00 -5.47 -7.58
CA GLU A 41 -2.48 -6.79 -8.00
C GLU A 41 -1.72 -7.32 -9.23
N ALA A 42 -1.60 -6.50 -10.28
CA ALA A 42 -0.86 -6.87 -11.49
C ALA A 42 0.62 -7.11 -11.19
N GLY A 43 1.22 -6.32 -10.31
CA GLY A 43 2.60 -6.50 -9.89
C GLY A 43 2.84 -7.80 -9.12
N ILE A 44 1.91 -8.21 -8.25
CA ILE A 44 1.99 -9.50 -7.52
C ILE A 44 1.82 -10.67 -8.49
N ALA A 45 0.87 -10.58 -9.43
CA ALA A 45 0.66 -11.61 -10.44
C ALA A 45 1.91 -11.80 -11.29
N LEU A 46 2.48 -10.72 -11.83
CA LEU A 46 3.70 -10.77 -12.64
C LEU A 46 4.91 -11.26 -11.83
N HIS A 47 5.04 -10.85 -10.57
CA HIS A 47 6.08 -11.39 -9.68
C HIS A 47 5.95 -12.91 -9.55
N THR A 48 4.74 -13.41 -9.31
CA THR A 48 4.48 -14.84 -9.10
C THR A 48 4.76 -15.66 -10.35
N GLU A 49 4.38 -15.13 -11.53
CA GLU A 49 4.65 -15.75 -12.82
C GLU A 49 6.16 -15.85 -13.11
N LEU A 50 6.92 -14.79 -12.83
CA LEU A 50 8.35 -14.74 -13.12
C LEU A 50 9.23 -15.47 -12.09
N LEU A 51 8.75 -15.66 -10.86
CA LEU A 51 9.58 -16.15 -9.75
C LEU A 51 10.29 -17.50 -10.04
N PRO A 52 9.65 -18.50 -10.69
CA PRO A 52 10.30 -19.79 -10.94
C PRO A 52 11.47 -19.73 -11.93
N GLU A 53 11.41 -18.83 -12.93
CA GLU A 53 12.35 -18.80 -14.05
C GLU A 53 13.30 -17.59 -14.01
N GLU A 54 12.81 -16.43 -13.57
CA GLU A 54 13.54 -15.17 -13.55
C GLU A 54 13.44 -14.47 -12.17
N PRO A 55 13.95 -15.07 -11.06
CA PRO A 55 13.75 -14.55 -9.71
C PRO A 55 14.29 -13.12 -9.52
N ALA A 56 15.41 -12.79 -10.18
CA ALA A 56 15.94 -11.42 -10.17
C ALA A 56 15.01 -10.41 -10.86
N ARG A 57 14.29 -10.83 -11.91
CA ARG A 57 13.31 -9.99 -12.60
C ARG A 57 12.02 -9.88 -11.78
N ALA A 58 11.56 -10.99 -11.20
CA ALA A 58 10.43 -11.00 -10.26
C ALA A 58 10.66 -10.00 -9.11
N HIS A 59 11.83 -10.03 -8.47
CA HIS A 59 12.15 -9.07 -7.39
C HIS A 59 12.14 -7.61 -7.87
N ARG A 60 12.59 -7.32 -9.09
CA ARG A 60 12.53 -5.96 -9.66
C ARG A 60 11.09 -5.48 -9.86
N VAL A 61 10.14 -6.38 -10.13
CA VAL A 61 8.71 -6.03 -10.20
C VAL A 61 8.24 -5.47 -8.86
N LEU A 62 8.54 -6.15 -7.75
CA LEU A 62 8.14 -5.66 -6.41
C LEU A 62 8.82 -4.33 -6.05
N VAL A 63 10.07 -4.11 -6.49
CA VAL A 63 10.74 -2.81 -6.35
C VAL A 63 10.02 -1.72 -7.13
N ALA A 64 9.55 -2.02 -8.36
CA ALA A 64 8.78 -1.08 -9.17
C ALA A 64 7.42 -0.76 -8.53
N VAL A 65 6.71 -1.77 -8.02
CA VAL A 65 5.44 -1.60 -7.29
C VAL A 65 5.64 -0.71 -6.06
N ALA A 66 6.63 -1.00 -5.23
CA ALA A 66 6.92 -0.20 -4.04
C ALA A 66 7.26 1.26 -4.38
N ARG A 67 7.98 1.48 -5.48
CA ARG A 67 8.28 2.83 -5.99
C ARG A 67 7.03 3.54 -6.49
N TYR A 68 6.18 2.83 -7.23
CA TYR A 68 4.92 3.36 -7.75
C TYR A 68 4.01 3.80 -6.61
N LEU A 69 3.78 2.92 -5.63
CA LEU A 69 2.94 3.22 -4.47
C LEU A 69 3.48 4.39 -3.67
N ALA A 70 4.78 4.42 -3.38
CA ALA A 70 5.39 5.54 -2.66
C ALA A 70 5.28 6.89 -3.40
N ALA A 71 5.21 6.89 -4.73
CA ALA A 71 5.02 8.10 -5.53
C ALA A 71 3.55 8.57 -5.58
N HIS A 72 2.60 7.63 -5.46
CA HIS A 72 1.16 7.89 -5.52
C HIS A 72 0.49 7.87 -4.15
N ALA A 73 1.29 7.81 -3.08
CA ALA A 73 0.83 7.94 -1.71
C ALA A 73 1.38 9.21 -1.01
N PRO A 74 1.24 10.43 -1.58
CA PRO A 74 1.69 11.66 -0.94
C PRO A 74 0.83 12.09 0.28
N THR A 75 -0.03 11.21 0.78
CA THR A 75 -0.94 11.35 1.93
C THR A 75 -2.11 12.33 1.71
N SER A 76 -3.31 11.77 1.53
CA SER A 76 -4.53 12.35 2.13
C SER A 76 -5.19 11.28 2.98
N ARG A 77 -5.66 11.66 4.17
CA ARG A 77 -6.39 10.80 5.11
C ARG A 77 -7.87 11.17 5.12
N SER A 78 -8.37 11.68 3.99
CA SER A 78 -9.71 12.23 3.88
C SER A 78 -10.75 11.12 4.00
N MET A 79 -10.47 9.91 3.49
CA MET A 79 -11.36 8.77 3.71
C MET A 79 -11.29 8.27 5.15
N LEU A 80 -10.10 8.21 5.77
CA LEU A 80 -10.00 7.87 7.19
C LEU A 80 -10.77 8.87 8.07
N GLN A 81 -10.69 10.16 7.76
CA GLN A 81 -11.48 11.20 8.44
C GLN A 81 -12.97 10.99 8.21
N THR A 82 -13.40 10.77 6.96
CA THR A 82 -14.79 10.49 6.60
C THR A 82 -15.33 9.27 7.34
N ALA A 83 -14.61 8.15 7.34
CA ALA A 83 -14.99 6.92 8.03
C ALA A 83 -15.07 7.13 9.55
N ARG A 84 -14.15 7.91 10.14
CA ARG A 84 -14.21 8.28 11.56
C ARG A 84 -15.45 9.11 11.87
N ILE A 85 -15.75 10.14 11.06
CA ILE A 85 -16.93 10.98 11.23
C ILE A 85 -18.21 10.15 11.10
N ALA A 86 -18.33 9.33 10.05
CA ALA A 86 -19.48 8.43 9.86
C ALA A 86 -19.68 7.50 11.06
N ARG A 87 -18.60 6.96 11.63
CA ARG A 87 -18.68 6.08 12.81
C ARG A 87 -19.00 6.83 14.12
N ARG A 88 -18.68 8.12 14.23
CA ARG A 88 -19.09 8.98 15.35
C ARG A 88 -20.58 9.28 15.26
N LEU A 89 -21.03 9.73 14.09
CA LEU A 89 -22.44 9.99 13.80
C LEU A 89 -23.33 8.75 13.98
N ALA A 90 -22.87 7.57 13.51
CA ALA A 90 -23.60 6.31 13.69
C ALA A 90 -23.76 5.90 15.17
N ARG A 91 -22.94 6.45 16.07
CA ARG A 91 -23.04 6.24 17.52
C ARG A 91 -23.79 7.38 18.25
N GLY A 92 -24.33 8.35 17.50
CA GLY A 92 -25.05 9.49 18.05
C GLY A 92 -24.16 10.55 18.69
N GLU A 93 -22.85 10.57 18.37
CA GLU A 93 -21.96 11.64 18.84
C GLU A 93 -22.18 12.93 18.05
N ASP A 94 -22.25 14.07 18.73
CA ASP A 94 -22.36 15.38 18.09
C ASP A 94 -21.08 15.76 17.33
N LEU A 95 -21.27 16.50 16.22
CA LEU A 95 -20.20 17.00 15.36
C LEU A 95 -19.44 18.18 16.00
N TYR A 96 -20.09 18.92 16.90
CA TYR A 96 -19.57 20.11 17.58
C TYR A 96 -20.05 20.14 19.03
N ASP A 97 -19.17 20.52 19.96
CA ASP A 97 -19.57 20.95 21.30
C ASP A 97 -19.84 22.46 21.20
N GLU A 98 -21.09 22.87 21.37
CA GLU A 98 -21.54 24.27 21.24
C GLU A 98 -21.24 25.05 22.54
N THR A 99 -20.01 24.93 23.04
CA THR A 99 -19.54 25.64 24.24
C THR A 99 -18.34 26.50 23.90
N ALA A 100 -18.65 27.73 23.47
CA ALA A 100 -17.75 28.89 23.48
C ALA A 100 -18.23 29.88 24.56
#